data_AF-A0AAU5Q4F4-F1
#
_entry.id   AF-A0AAU5Q4F4-F1
#
_cell.length_a   1.000
_cell.length_b   1.000
_cell.length_c   1.000
_cell.angle_alpha   90.00
_cell.angle_beta   90.00
_cell.angle_gamma   90.00
#
_symmetry.space_group_name_H-M   'P 1'
#
loop_
_entity.id
_entity.type
_entity.pdbx_description
1 polymer ?
#
loop_
_entity_poly.entity_id
_entity_poly.type
_entity_poly.pdbx_seq_one_letter_code
_entity_poly.pdbx_strand_id
1 'polypeptide(L)'
;MGDPSGLPGILTVMVDGGAFEDCPDLAVGYIREPERIEIRYVTPAPSTKPSADTQQPEEEQEQEELAIPSTNSVTEREIVDAWGRIARWLHDNAPASHAALRSGARQKAIDALEQNLDVPIPPALRALWLLTSGDNGVSGRGCLPGNQALMTLEEVSAVYRFKMDAQANKDILNARRPEHDRFTLWKATWIPVVSLGPDDRSSGLYLDTATGYLGRWSRYREAPDDELDTLVTYLEEVADMLEAPDLAVRDKPGLIGDTLVWGSMLDTQQEEHWQPFTG
;
A
#
# COMPACT_ATOMS: atom_id res chain seq x y z
N MET A 1 1.15 10.80 32.18
CA MET A 1 1.25 9.39 31.76
C MET A 1 -0.16 8.99 31.36
N GLY A 2 -0.36 8.62 30.10
CA GLY A 2 -1.69 8.33 29.55
C GLY A 2 -2.30 7.03 30.09
N ASP A 3 -3.61 6.92 29.94
CA ASP A 3 -4.41 5.75 30.32
C ASP A 3 -4.41 4.69 29.22
N PRO A 4 -4.51 3.39 29.55
CA PRO A 4 -4.64 2.34 28.53
C PRO A 4 -5.88 2.59 27.67
N SER A 5 -5.69 2.67 26.36
CA SER A 5 -6.80 2.67 25.42
C SER A 5 -7.35 1.25 25.25
N GLY A 6 -8.57 1.11 24.71
CA GLY A 6 -9.11 -0.19 24.31
C GLY A 6 -8.33 -0.88 23.19
N LEU A 7 -7.26 -0.26 22.68
CA LEU A 7 -6.38 -0.79 21.64
C LEU A 7 -5.11 -1.40 22.28
N PRO A 8 -4.66 -2.57 21.83
CA PRO A 8 -3.49 -3.24 22.39
C PRO A 8 -2.23 -2.37 22.33
N GLY A 9 -1.61 -2.11 23.49
CA GLY A 9 -0.33 -1.40 23.58
C GLY A 9 -0.38 0.12 23.40
N ILE A 10 -1.56 0.71 23.17
CA ILE A 10 -1.72 2.16 23.00
C ILE A 10 -2.17 2.81 24.31
N LEU A 11 -1.45 3.86 24.72
CA LEU A 11 -1.80 4.76 25.80
C LEU A 11 -2.47 6.00 25.22
N THR A 12 -3.53 6.50 25.84
CA THR A 12 -4.18 7.77 25.48
C THR A 12 -3.90 8.81 26.53
N VAL A 13 -3.48 10.00 26.13
CA VAL A 13 -3.39 11.17 27.01
C VAL A 13 -4.30 12.28 26.50
N MET A 14 -4.98 12.94 27.43
CA MET A 14 -5.74 14.15 27.14
C MET A 14 -4.80 15.35 27.26
N VAL A 15 -4.71 16.14 26.20
CA VAL A 15 -4.00 17.41 26.17
C VAL A 15 -5.05 18.52 26.21
N ASP A 16 -5.06 19.27 27.31
CA ASP A 16 -5.92 20.44 27.48
C ASP A 16 -5.50 21.53 26.48
N GLY A 17 -6.46 21.97 25.66
CA GLY A 17 -6.26 23.00 24.65
C GLY A 17 -6.08 24.40 25.23
N GLY A 18 -6.36 24.60 26.52
CA GLY A 18 -6.30 25.91 27.20
C GLY A 18 -4.93 26.59 27.26
N ALA A 19 -3.86 25.93 26.79
CA ALA A 19 -2.53 26.51 26.65
C ALA A 19 -2.30 27.24 25.31
N PHE A 20 -3.20 27.08 24.32
CA PHE A 20 -3.09 27.67 22.99
C PHE A 20 -4.44 28.29 22.57
N GLU A 21 -4.46 29.58 22.19
CA GLU A 21 -5.68 30.20 21.65
C GLU A 21 -6.19 29.39 20.44
N ASP A 22 -7.50 29.09 20.43
CA ASP A 22 -8.21 28.32 19.40
C ASP A 22 -7.83 26.83 19.23
N CYS A 23 -7.13 26.22 20.19
CA CYS A 23 -6.85 24.78 20.15
C CYS A 23 -7.92 23.99 20.93
N PRO A 24 -8.63 23.01 20.32
CA PRO A 24 -9.54 22.14 21.06
C PRO A 24 -8.75 21.18 21.96
N ASP A 25 -9.39 20.64 23.00
CA ASP A 25 -8.82 19.51 23.75
C ASP A 25 -8.53 18.35 22.80
N LEU A 26 -7.37 17.70 22.95
CA LEU A 26 -6.93 16.62 22.08
C LEU A 26 -6.79 15.31 22.87
N ALA A 27 -7.33 14.24 22.32
CA ALA A 27 -6.99 12.87 22.69
C ALA A 27 -5.83 12.40 21.80
N VAL A 28 -4.67 12.16 22.41
CA VAL A 28 -3.46 11.68 21.74
C VAL A 28 -3.23 10.23 22.11
N GLY A 29 -3.37 9.33 21.14
CA GLY A 29 -2.98 7.92 21.28
C GLY A 29 -1.52 7.73 20.91
N TYR A 30 -0.73 7.12 21.79
CA TYR A 30 0.68 6.89 21.57
C TYR A 30 1.13 5.53 22.11
N ILE A 31 2.16 4.97 21.49
CA ILE A 31 2.91 3.83 22.01
C ILE A 31 4.17 4.36 22.67
N ARG A 32 4.49 3.83 23.84
CA ARG A 32 5.71 4.17 24.57
C ARG A 32 6.62 2.96 24.66
N GLU A 33 7.72 3.04 23.95
CA GLU A 33 8.87 2.15 24.09
C GLU A 33 9.91 2.79 25.02
N PRO A 34 10.90 2.03 25.53
CA PRO A 34 11.92 2.56 26.44
C PRO A 34 12.67 3.78 25.89
N GLU A 35 12.91 3.84 24.56
CA GLU A 35 13.70 4.88 23.90
C GLU A 35 12.89 5.77 22.94
N ARG A 36 11.59 5.51 22.74
CA ARG A 36 10.77 6.23 21.74
C ARG A 36 9.31 6.37 22.16
N ILE A 37 8.73 7.49 21.78
CA ILE A 37 7.28 7.71 21.79
C ILE A 37 6.82 7.83 20.33
N GLU A 38 5.81 7.06 19.96
CA GLU A 38 5.21 7.10 18.63
C GLU A 38 3.74 7.48 18.75
N ILE A 39 3.36 8.62 18.15
CA ILE A 39 1.97 9.09 18.13
C ILE A 39 1.24 8.30 17.04
N ARG A 40 0.18 7.60 17.42
CA ARG A 40 -0.65 6.78 16.53
C ARG A 40 -1.87 7.53 16.03
N TYR A 41 -2.44 8.39 16.86
CA TYR A 41 -3.51 9.29 16.44
C TYR A 41 -3.54 10.55 17.31
N VAL A 42 -4.07 11.61 16.72
CA VAL A 42 -4.46 12.83 17.42
C VAL A 42 -5.88 13.14 16.97
N THR A 43 -6.81 13.16 17.91
CA THR A 43 -8.23 13.40 17.64
C THR A 43 -8.76 14.47 18.59
N PRO A 44 -9.66 15.37 18.15
CA PRO A 44 -10.34 16.27 19.06
C PRO A 44 -11.10 15.47 20.12
N ALA A 45 -10.93 15.83 21.38
CA ALA A 45 -11.69 15.24 22.46
C ALA A 45 -13.19 15.47 22.22
N PRO A 46 -14.05 14.45 22.38
CA PRO A 46 -15.49 14.67 22.35
C PRO A 46 -15.82 15.66 23.47
N SER A 47 -16.29 16.84 23.09
CA SER A 47 -16.66 17.89 24.04
C SER A 47 -17.77 17.38 24.95
N THR A 48 -17.43 17.08 26.20
CA THR A 48 -18.40 16.82 27.27
C THR A 48 -19.09 18.14 27.63
N LYS A 49 -20.04 18.58 26.79
CA LYS A 49 -21.07 19.49 27.26
C LYS A 49 -21.99 18.71 28.20
N PRO A 50 -22.29 19.20 29.40
CA PRO A 50 -23.25 18.56 30.29
C PRO A 50 -24.64 18.73 29.69
N SER A 51 -25.16 17.66 29.07
CA SER A 51 -26.57 17.60 28.65
C SER A 51 -27.45 17.44 29.89
N ALA A 52 -28.08 18.54 30.28
CA ALA A 52 -29.40 18.46 30.89
C ALA A 52 -30.39 18.01 29.81
N ASP A 53 -31.17 16.98 30.14
CA ASP A 53 -32.38 16.47 29.48
C ASP A 53 -32.83 17.20 28.21
N THR A 54 -32.89 16.46 27.07
CA THR A 54 -34.14 16.19 26.33
C THR A 54 -33.82 15.43 25.04
N GLN A 55 -34.48 14.27 24.90
CA GLN A 55 -34.71 13.40 23.74
C GLN A 55 -34.31 13.91 22.33
N GLN A 56 -33.46 13.14 21.64
CA GLN A 56 -33.58 12.75 20.22
C GLN A 56 -32.43 11.78 19.82
N PRO A 57 -32.71 10.54 19.39
CA PRO A 57 -31.76 9.73 18.65
C PRO A 57 -32.34 9.39 17.26
N GLU A 58 -31.86 10.03 16.19
CA GLU A 58 -32.08 9.53 14.82
C GLU A 58 -31.13 10.14 13.75
N GLU A 59 -30.32 11.16 14.04
CA GLU A 59 -29.50 11.84 12.99
C GLU A 59 -28.02 11.39 12.88
N GLU A 60 -27.51 10.54 13.79
CA GLU A 60 -26.10 10.11 13.74
C GLU A 60 -25.82 8.91 12.81
N GLN A 61 -26.87 8.21 12.31
CA GLN A 61 -26.69 7.07 11.39
C GLN A 61 -26.64 7.47 9.90
N GLU A 62 -27.09 8.67 9.52
CA GLU A 62 -27.03 9.11 8.11
C GLU A 62 -25.69 9.78 7.73
N GLN A 63 -24.86 10.17 8.70
CA GLN A 63 -23.55 10.80 8.42
C GLN A 63 -22.43 9.80 8.14
N GLU A 64 -22.55 8.54 8.58
CA GLU A 64 -21.54 7.50 8.32
C GLU A 64 -21.70 6.88 6.91
N GLU A 65 -22.91 6.89 6.35
CA GLU A 65 -23.20 6.36 5.01
C GLU A 65 -22.86 7.36 3.87
N LEU A 66 -22.77 8.66 4.17
CA LEU A 66 -22.42 9.71 3.20
C LEU A 66 -20.92 10.03 3.11
N ALA A 67 -20.09 9.53 4.02
CA ALA A 67 -18.63 9.79 4.03
C ALA A 67 -17.84 8.88 3.07
N ILE A 68 -18.30 7.64 2.86
CA ILE A 68 -17.60 6.60 2.07
C ILE A 68 -17.46 6.94 0.56
N PRO A 69 -18.49 7.47 -0.15
CA PRO A 69 -18.33 7.79 -1.57
C PRO A 69 -17.37 8.96 -1.82
N SER A 70 -17.29 9.90 -0.88
CA SER A 70 -16.40 11.05 -0.97
C SER A 70 -14.94 10.63 -0.86
N THR A 71 -14.59 9.76 0.10
CA THR A 71 -13.23 9.26 0.29
C THR A 71 -12.76 8.43 -0.90
N ASN A 72 -13.61 7.54 -1.44
CA ASN A 72 -13.25 6.74 -2.63
C ASN A 72 -12.91 7.63 -3.83
N SER A 73 -13.68 8.70 -4.05
CA SER A 73 -13.41 9.65 -5.14
C SER A 73 -12.13 10.46 -4.95
N VAL A 74 -11.68 10.65 -3.71
CA VAL A 74 -10.39 11.31 -3.40
C VAL A 74 -9.25 10.34 -3.71
N THR A 75 -9.32 9.12 -3.18
CA THR A 75 -8.31 8.08 -3.40
C THR A 75 -8.12 7.75 -4.88
N GLU A 76 -9.20 7.67 -5.67
CA GLU A 76 -9.09 7.47 -7.12
C GLU A 76 -8.34 8.62 -7.82
N ARG A 77 -8.58 9.87 -7.40
CA ARG A 77 -7.88 11.05 -7.95
C ARG A 77 -6.41 11.06 -7.57
N GLU A 78 -6.07 10.69 -6.35
CA GLU A 78 -4.68 10.58 -5.88
C GLU A 78 -3.91 9.52 -6.67
N ILE A 79 -4.52 8.35 -6.92
CA ILE A 79 -3.93 7.32 -7.78
C ILE A 79 -3.69 7.85 -9.20
N VAL A 80 -4.68 8.54 -9.78
CA VAL A 80 -4.58 9.12 -11.13
C VAL A 80 -3.46 10.16 -11.20
N ASP A 81 -3.32 11.01 -10.19
CA ASP A 81 -2.27 12.03 -10.13
C ASP A 81 -0.88 11.40 -9.97
N ALA A 82 -0.69 10.58 -8.95
CA ALA A 82 0.59 9.93 -8.65
C ALA A 82 1.07 9.06 -9.82
N TRP A 83 0.20 8.22 -10.39
CA TRP A 83 0.55 7.40 -11.54
C TRP A 83 0.80 8.26 -12.80
N GLY A 84 0.04 9.33 -12.98
CA GLY A 84 0.26 10.28 -14.08
C GLY A 84 1.62 10.96 -14.03
N ARG A 85 2.11 11.30 -12.83
CA ARG A 85 3.46 11.83 -12.58
C ARG A 85 4.53 10.80 -12.93
N ILE A 86 4.41 9.56 -12.43
CA ILE A 86 5.32 8.46 -12.75
C ILE A 86 5.39 8.21 -14.26
N ALA A 87 4.24 8.03 -14.92
CA ALA A 87 4.18 7.73 -16.34
C ALA A 87 4.77 8.85 -17.20
N ARG A 88 4.51 10.12 -16.85
CA ARG A 88 5.09 11.27 -17.54
C ARG A 88 6.61 11.33 -17.36
N TRP A 89 7.08 11.13 -16.14
CA TRP A 89 8.52 11.09 -15.87
C TRP A 89 9.21 9.99 -16.69
N LEU A 90 8.62 8.79 -16.75
CA LEU A 90 9.14 7.68 -17.54
C LEU A 90 9.14 8.01 -19.04
N HIS A 91 8.10 8.66 -19.54
CA HIS A 91 8.03 9.07 -20.95
C HIS A 91 9.19 10.00 -21.33
N ASP A 92 9.49 10.97 -20.48
CA ASP A 92 10.48 12.01 -20.76
C ASP A 92 11.93 11.55 -20.50
N ASN A 93 12.15 10.69 -19.50
CA ASN A 93 13.50 10.36 -19.00
C ASN A 93 13.92 8.90 -19.21
N ALA A 94 12.96 7.97 -19.31
CA ALA A 94 13.21 6.53 -19.42
C ALA A 94 12.29 5.88 -20.46
N PRO A 95 12.38 6.27 -21.74
CA PRO A 95 11.38 5.91 -22.75
C PRO A 95 11.31 4.40 -23.01
N ALA A 96 12.38 3.63 -22.77
CA ALA A 96 12.32 2.17 -22.85
C ALA A 96 11.43 1.59 -21.73
N SER A 97 11.58 2.08 -20.49
CA SER A 97 10.73 1.68 -19.36
C SER A 97 9.28 2.11 -19.58
N HIS A 98 9.04 3.32 -20.09
CA HIS A 98 7.69 3.76 -20.45
C HIS A 98 7.05 2.85 -21.51
N ALA A 99 7.79 2.44 -22.54
CA ALA A 99 7.30 1.55 -23.59
C ALA A 99 6.96 0.12 -23.08
N ALA A 100 7.52 -0.30 -21.94
CA ALA A 100 7.23 -1.60 -21.33
C ALA A 100 5.90 -1.62 -20.55
N LEU A 101 5.39 -0.45 -20.14
CA LEU A 101 4.10 -0.33 -19.47
C LEU A 101 2.96 -0.78 -20.37
N ARG A 102 2.05 -1.59 -19.84
CA ARG A 102 0.85 -2.01 -20.56
C ARG A 102 -0.20 -0.90 -20.52
N SER A 103 -0.95 -0.77 -21.60
CA SER A 103 -2.12 0.12 -21.64
C SER A 103 -3.11 -0.25 -20.54
N GLY A 104 -3.81 0.74 -19.98
CA GLY A 104 -4.88 0.54 -19.02
C GLY A 104 -5.86 -0.58 -19.38
N ALA A 105 -6.23 -1.35 -18.37
CA ALA A 105 -7.19 -2.44 -18.49
C ALA A 105 -8.58 -1.91 -18.80
N ARG A 106 -9.38 -2.74 -19.49
CA ARG A 106 -10.80 -2.45 -19.68
C ARG A 106 -11.57 -2.81 -18.41
N GLN A 107 -12.59 -2.03 -18.09
CA GLN A 107 -13.50 -2.31 -16.96
C GLN A 107 -13.93 -3.78 -16.89
N LYS A 108 -14.39 -4.34 -18.02
CA LYS A 108 -14.81 -5.75 -18.12
C LYS A 108 -13.73 -6.76 -17.70
N ALA A 109 -12.45 -6.45 -17.94
CA ALA A 109 -11.35 -7.33 -17.55
C ALA A 109 -11.12 -7.29 -16.04
N ILE A 110 -11.25 -6.11 -15.43
CA ILE A 110 -11.16 -5.93 -13.98
C ILE A 110 -12.33 -6.62 -13.29
N ASP A 111 -13.56 -6.45 -13.80
CA ASP A 111 -14.75 -7.11 -13.24
C ASP A 111 -14.66 -8.64 -13.35
N ALA A 112 -14.09 -9.16 -14.44
CA ALA A 112 -13.82 -10.59 -14.59
C ALA A 112 -12.75 -11.07 -13.60
N LEU A 113 -11.72 -10.26 -13.32
CA LEU A 113 -10.73 -10.56 -12.29
C LEU A 113 -11.39 -10.62 -10.91
N GLU A 114 -12.21 -9.63 -10.55
CA GLU A 114 -12.96 -9.57 -9.28
C GLU A 114 -13.76 -10.86 -9.04
N GLN A 115 -14.52 -11.28 -10.05
CA GLN A 115 -15.30 -12.52 -10.02
C GLN A 115 -14.42 -13.77 -9.87
N ASN A 116 -13.23 -13.77 -10.47
CA ASN A 116 -12.30 -14.90 -10.37
C ASN A 116 -11.58 -14.97 -9.02
N LEU A 117 -11.33 -13.83 -8.38
CA LEU A 117 -10.69 -13.75 -7.07
C LEU A 117 -11.69 -14.02 -5.93
N ASP A 118 -12.98 -13.79 -6.18
CA ASP A 118 -14.06 -13.80 -5.19
C ASP A 118 -13.81 -12.82 -4.03
N VAL A 119 -13.22 -11.67 -4.36
CA VAL A 119 -12.83 -10.61 -3.43
C VAL A 119 -13.13 -9.26 -4.08
N PRO A 120 -13.82 -8.34 -3.39
CA PRO A 120 -14.06 -6.99 -3.91
C PRO A 120 -12.74 -6.26 -4.21
N ILE A 121 -12.60 -5.71 -5.41
CA ILE A 121 -11.40 -4.95 -5.79
C ILE A 121 -11.55 -3.51 -5.24
N PRO A 122 -10.62 -3.03 -4.39
CA PRO A 122 -10.67 -1.67 -3.86
C PRO A 122 -10.62 -0.60 -4.97
N PRO A 123 -11.31 0.55 -4.79
CA PRO A 123 -11.32 1.64 -5.77
C PRO A 123 -9.93 2.11 -6.21
N ALA A 124 -8.98 2.22 -5.27
CA ALA A 124 -7.60 2.61 -5.55
C ALA A 124 -6.92 1.68 -6.58
N LEU A 125 -7.06 0.37 -6.38
CA LEU A 125 -6.45 -0.64 -7.23
C LEU A 125 -7.15 -0.70 -8.60
N ARG A 126 -8.47 -0.53 -8.62
CA ARG A 126 -9.23 -0.41 -9.87
C ARG A 126 -8.79 0.80 -10.68
N ALA A 127 -8.63 1.97 -10.05
CA ALA A 127 -8.15 3.18 -10.70
C ALA A 127 -6.76 2.98 -11.31
N LEU A 128 -5.83 2.36 -10.56
CA LEU A 128 -4.50 2.05 -11.08
C LEU A 128 -4.57 1.14 -12.31
N TRP A 129 -5.37 0.06 -12.25
CA TRP A 129 -5.49 -0.87 -13.36
C TRP A 129 -6.17 -0.28 -14.60
N LEU A 130 -7.04 0.70 -14.44
CA LEU A 130 -7.60 1.46 -15.56
C LEU A 130 -6.56 2.35 -16.25
N LEU A 131 -5.46 2.71 -15.58
CA LEU A 131 -4.36 3.50 -16.14
C LEU A 131 -3.25 2.62 -16.73
N THR A 132 -2.91 1.51 -16.05
CA THR A 132 -1.89 0.55 -16.48
C THR A 132 -2.32 -0.87 -16.16
N SER A 133 -2.25 -1.79 -17.12
CA SER A 133 -2.57 -3.20 -16.87
C SER A 133 -1.35 -4.04 -16.48
N GLY A 134 -0.35 -3.40 -15.85
CA GLY A 134 0.91 -4.01 -15.45
C GLY A 134 2.11 -3.54 -16.25
N ASP A 135 3.27 -4.08 -15.92
CA ASP A 135 4.57 -3.69 -16.45
C ASP A 135 5.32 -4.94 -16.94
N ASN A 136 5.64 -5.00 -18.24
CA ASN A 136 6.43 -6.11 -18.79
C ASN A 136 7.92 -5.97 -18.48
N GLY A 137 8.33 -4.81 -17.99
CA GLY A 137 9.71 -4.42 -17.69
C GLY A 137 10.65 -4.41 -18.90
N VAL A 138 11.88 -3.99 -18.63
CA VAL A 138 12.98 -3.99 -19.59
C VAL A 138 14.14 -4.74 -18.97
N SER A 139 14.66 -5.74 -19.68
CA SER A 139 15.77 -6.58 -19.20
C SER A 139 15.51 -7.20 -17.81
N GLY A 140 14.27 -7.63 -17.56
CA GLY A 140 13.85 -8.25 -16.30
C GLY A 140 13.60 -7.28 -15.15
N ARG A 141 13.53 -5.97 -15.40
CA ARG A 141 13.34 -4.92 -14.39
C ARG A 141 12.04 -4.18 -14.63
N GLY A 142 11.23 -4.04 -13.59
CA GLY A 142 10.08 -3.16 -13.63
C GLY A 142 10.40 -1.73 -13.22
N CYS A 143 9.41 -0.86 -13.33
CA CYS A 143 9.53 0.58 -13.10
C CYS A 143 9.44 1.00 -11.63
N LEU A 144 9.09 0.09 -10.71
CA LEU A 144 8.94 0.39 -9.29
C LEU A 144 10.25 0.18 -8.50
N PRO A 145 10.41 0.82 -7.32
CA PRO A 145 11.59 0.67 -6.47
C PRO A 145 12.02 -0.78 -6.25
N GLY A 146 13.32 -1.03 -6.16
CA GLY A 146 13.87 -2.39 -6.14
C GLY A 146 13.82 -3.10 -7.49
N ASN A 147 13.57 -2.37 -8.59
CA ASN A 147 13.34 -2.91 -9.94
C ASN A 147 12.11 -3.83 -10.01
N GLN A 148 11.16 -3.62 -9.11
CA GLN A 148 9.92 -4.37 -9.03
C GLN A 148 8.96 -3.99 -10.16
N ALA A 149 8.05 -4.90 -10.50
CA ALA A 149 7.08 -4.71 -11.58
C ALA A 149 5.64 -4.71 -11.04
N LEU A 150 4.81 -3.83 -11.59
CA LEU A 150 3.36 -3.95 -11.44
C LEU A 150 2.89 -5.22 -12.14
N MET A 151 2.25 -6.11 -11.40
CA MET A 151 1.78 -7.37 -11.94
C MET A 151 0.67 -7.16 -12.96
N THR A 152 0.67 -7.96 -14.00
CA THR A 152 -0.42 -8.01 -14.98
C THR A 152 -1.66 -8.68 -14.36
N LEU A 153 -2.87 -8.37 -14.85
CA LEU A 153 -4.10 -9.01 -14.33
C LEU A 153 -4.06 -10.53 -14.41
N GLU A 154 -3.42 -11.07 -15.45
CA GLU A 154 -3.22 -12.51 -15.62
C GLU A 154 -2.33 -13.10 -14.52
N GLU A 155 -1.25 -12.41 -14.16
CA GLU A 155 -0.32 -12.82 -13.11
C GLU A 155 -0.92 -12.69 -11.72
N VAL A 156 -1.69 -11.63 -11.47
CA VAL A 156 -2.44 -11.46 -10.22
C VAL A 156 -3.33 -12.67 -9.99
N SER A 157 -4.12 -13.06 -10.99
CA SER A 157 -4.98 -14.25 -10.91
C SER A 157 -4.17 -15.54 -10.68
N ALA A 158 -3.04 -15.69 -11.37
CA ALA A 158 -2.21 -16.89 -11.27
C ALA A 158 -1.56 -17.02 -9.88
N VAL A 159 -0.97 -15.93 -9.36
CA VAL A 159 -0.32 -15.92 -8.05
C VAL A 159 -1.34 -16.04 -6.93
N TYR A 160 -2.46 -15.33 -7.00
CA TYR A 160 -3.52 -15.43 -6.00
C TYR A 160 -4.02 -16.86 -5.86
N ARG A 161 -4.33 -17.53 -6.98
CA ARG A 161 -4.77 -18.93 -6.98
C ARG A 161 -3.73 -19.86 -6.39
N PHE A 162 -2.47 -19.71 -6.83
CA PHE A 162 -1.36 -20.50 -6.30
C PHE A 162 -1.21 -20.34 -4.78
N LYS A 163 -1.35 -19.10 -4.27
CA LYS A 163 -1.27 -18.82 -2.84
C LYS A 163 -2.46 -19.36 -2.06
N MET A 164 -3.67 -19.26 -2.60
CA MET A 164 -4.87 -19.85 -2.01
C MET A 164 -4.81 -21.38 -1.96
N ASP A 165 -4.30 -22.04 -3.00
CA ASP A 165 -4.06 -23.49 -3.00
C ASP A 165 -3.00 -23.88 -1.96
N ALA A 166 -1.93 -23.09 -1.83
CA ALA A 166 -0.91 -23.30 -0.81
C ALA A 166 -1.47 -23.10 0.61
N GLN A 167 -2.37 -22.13 0.80
CA GLN A 167 -3.07 -21.90 2.07
C GLN A 167 -4.00 -23.06 2.41
N ALA A 168 -4.81 -23.55 1.47
CA ALA A 168 -5.69 -24.71 1.71
C ALA A 168 -4.90 -25.96 2.12
N ASN A 169 -3.76 -26.20 1.48
CA ASN A 169 -2.84 -27.27 1.89
C ASN A 169 -2.25 -27.03 3.29
N LYS A 170 -1.93 -25.77 3.62
CA LYS A 170 -1.44 -25.38 4.95
C LYS A 170 -2.49 -25.61 6.02
N ASP A 171 -3.77 -25.35 5.74
CA ASP A 171 -4.86 -25.57 6.70
C ASP A 171 -5.04 -27.04 7.06
N ILE A 172 -4.91 -27.94 6.08
CA ILE A 172 -4.89 -29.39 6.32
C ILE A 172 -3.74 -29.79 7.25
N LEU A 173 -2.56 -29.19 7.06
CA LEU A 173 -1.40 -29.42 7.93
C LEU A 173 -1.59 -28.81 9.33
N ASN A 174 -2.14 -27.60 9.41
CA ASN A 174 -2.40 -26.86 10.66
C ASN A 174 -3.41 -27.61 11.55
N ALA A 175 -4.40 -28.28 10.97
CA ALA A 175 -5.39 -29.07 11.71
C ALA A 175 -4.74 -30.18 12.58
N ARG A 176 -3.52 -30.63 12.23
CA ARG A 176 -2.77 -31.66 12.96
C ARG A 176 -1.73 -31.08 13.91
N ARG A 177 -1.58 -29.76 13.96
CA ARG A 177 -0.54 -29.06 14.74
C ARG A 177 -1.13 -28.42 16.00
N PRO A 178 -0.33 -28.30 17.08
CA PRO A 178 -0.64 -27.41 18.19
C PRO A 178 -0.84 -25.97 17.71
N GLU A 179 -1.67 -25.19 18.42
CA GLU A 179 -2.04 -23.83 18.00
C GLU A 179 -0.83 -22.90 17.81
N HIS A 180 0.20 -23.01 18.66
CA HIS A 180 1.42 -22.20 18.57
C HIS A 180 2.28 -22.50 17.31
N ASP A 181 2.08 -23.64 16.67
CA ASP A 181 2.77 -24.04 15.44
C ASP A 181 1.95 -23.75 14.17
N ARG A 182 0.71 -23.28 14.33
CA ARG A 182 -0.17 -22.89 13.21
C ARG A 182 0.22 -21.50 12.73
N PHE A 183 0.14 -21.32 11.42
CA PHE A 183 0.31 -20.01 10.82
C PHE A 183 -0.43 -19.92 9.49
N THR A 184 -0.80 -18.70 9.13
CA THR A 184 -1.40 -18.35 7.85
C THR A 184 -0.30 -17.99 6.85
N LEU A 185 -0.32 -18.60 5.68
CA LEU A 185 0.53 -18.27 4.54
C LEU A 185 -0.08 -17.16 3.68
N TRP A 186 -1.40 -17.17 3.52
CA TRP A 186 -2.13 -16.22 2.69
C TRP A 186 -3.54 -16.01 3.23
N LYS A 187 -4.05 -14.77 3.20
CA LYS A 187 -5.46 -14.47 3.47
C LYS A 187 -6.20 -14.24 2.15
N ALA A 188 -7.47 -14.59 2.09
CA ALA A 188 -8.30 -14.30 0.90
C ALA A 188 -8.32 -12.79 0.58
N THR A 189 -8.23 -11.92 1.59
CA THR A 189 -8.24 -10.46 1.39
C THR A 189 -6.96 -9.93 0.76
N TRP A 190 -5.90 -10.74 0.62
CA TRP A 190 -4.62 -10.32 0.06
C TRP A 190 -4.59 -10.50 -1.46
N ILE A 191 -4.60 -9.38 -2.18
CA ILE A 191 -4.47 -9.35 -3.65
C ILE A 191 -3.01 -9.05 -3.99
N PRO A 192 -2.26 -9.92 -4.68
CA PRO A 192 -0.89 -9.59 -5.11
C PRO A 192 -0.94 -8.48 -6.16
N VAL A 193 -0.08 -7.48 -6.04
CA VAL A 193 -0.10 -6.28 -6.92
C VAL A 193 1.25 -5.98 -7.56
N VAL A 194 2.34 -6.31 -6.88
CA VAL A 194 3.71 -6.06 -7.32
C VAL A 194 4.51 -7.35 -7.18
N SER A 195 5.41 -7.61 -8.11
CA SER A 195 6.37 -8.72 -8.08
C SER A 195 7.81 -8.20 -8.07
N LEU A 196 8.75 -9.02 -7.60
CA LEU A 196 10.18 -8.71 -7.57
C LEU A 196 10.75 -8.32 -8.95
N GLY A 197 10.12 -8.80 -10.01
CA GLY A 197 10.36 -8.41 -11.39
C GLY A 197 9.21 -8.91 -12.27
N PRO A 198 9.18 -8.55 -13.56
CA PRO A 198 8.04 -8.82 -14.45
C PRO A 198 7.67 -10.30 -14.52
N ASP A 199 8.67 -11.19 -14.59
CA ASP A 199 8.45 -12.64 -14.67
C ASP A 199 8.61 -13.35 -13.31
N ASP A 200 8.86 -12.62 -12.22
CA ASP A 200 9.08 -13.19 -10.89
C ASP A 200 7.75 -13.42 -10.17
N ARG A 201 7.60 -14.60 -9.56
CA ARG A 201 6.42 -14.96 -8.75
C ARG A 201 6.79 -15.47 -7.36
N SER A 202 8.01 -15.18 -6.95
CA SER A 202 8.63 -15.68 -5.74
C SER A 202 8.49 -14.71 -4.57
N SER A 203 8.44 -13.40 -4.83
CA SER A 203 8.14 -12.36 -3.85
C SER A 203 7.58 -11.09 -4.48
N GLY A 204 7.04 -10.21 -3.64
CA GLY A 204 6.44 -8.96 -4.07
C GLY A 204 5.62 -8.28 -2.98
N LEU A 205 4.69 -7.41 -3.41
CA LEU A 205 3.73 -6.74 -2.53
C LEU A 205 2.30 -7.22 -2.82
N TYR A 206 1.49 -7.31 -1.77
CA TYR A 206 0.05 -7.49 -1.84
C TYR A 206 -0.65 -6.27 -1.27
N LEU A 207 -1.90 -6.05 -1.69
CA LEU A 207 -2.83 -5.14 -1.05
C LEU A 207 -3.80 -5.95 -0.21
N ASP A 208 -3.89 -5.67 1.09
CA ASP A 208 -4.93 -6.26 1.95
C ASP A 208 -6.22 -5.44 1.79
N THR A 209 -7.22 -6.03 1.15
CA THR A 209 -8.53 -5.41 0.94
C THR A 209 -9.30 -5.16 2.24
N ALA A 210 -8.92 -5.81 3.35
CA ALA A 210 -9.53 -5.56 4.65
C ALA A 210 -9.00 -4.30 5.34
N THR A 211 -7.73 -3.95 5.10
CA THR A 211 -7.07 -2.84 5.82
C THR A 211 -6.71 -1.68 4.89
N GLY A 212 -6.61 -1.90 3.59
CA GLY A 212 -6.19 -0.92 2.59
C GLY A 212 -4.66 -0.74 2.51
N TYR A 213 -3.89 -1.47 3.31
CA TYR A 213 -2.43 -1.37 3.37
C TYR A 213 -1.76 -2.39 2.46
N LEU A 214 -0.58 -2.02 1.98
CA LEU A 214 0.32 -2.95 1.31
C LEU A 214 1.02 -3.82 2.35
N GLY A 215 1.33 -5.05 1.96
CA GLY A 215 2.18 -5.94 2.74
C GLY A 215 3.12 -6.69 1.82
N ARG A 216 4.20 -7.23 2.41
CA ARG A 216 5.17 -8.03 1.66
C ARG A 216 4.77 -9.50 1.63
N TRP A 217 5.08 -10.15 0.51
CA TRP A 217 5.00 -11.59 0.42
C TRP A 217 6.23 -12.18 -0.22
N SER A 218 6.56 -13.40 0.20
CA SER A 218 7.49 -14.25 -0.52
C SER A 218 7.10 -15.72 -0.47
N ARG A 219 7.93 -16.57 -1.06
CA ARG A 219 7.90 -18.03 -0.93
C ARG A 219 8.22 -18.50 0.50
N TYR A 220 8.78 -17.61 1.32
CA TYR A 220 9.10 -17.87 2.72
C TYR A 220 8.07 -17.21 3.63
N ARG A 221 8.03 -17.62 4.90
CA ARG A 221 7.19 -16.96 5.89
C ARG A 221 7.80 -15.59 6.18
N GLU A 222 7.05 -14.54 5.89
CA GLU A 222 7.41 -13.18 6.29
C GLU A 222 6.77 -12.85 7.63
N ALA A 223 7.40 -11.96 8.38
CA ALA A 223 6.85 -11.51 9.65
C ALA A 223 5.59 -10.67 9.37
N PRO A 224 4.54 -10.80 10.19
CA PRO A 224 3.29 -10.07 9.99
C PRO A 224 3.40 -8.55 10.18
N ASP A 225 4.52 -8.04 10.71
CA ASP A 225 4.71 -6.63 11.07
C ASP A 225 5.37 -5.77 9.96
N ASP A 226 5.53 -6.31 8.75
CA ASP A 226 5.97 -5.55 7.57
C ASP A 226 4.78 -4.89 6.85
N GLU A 227 3.79 -4.37 7.59
CA GLU A 227 2.72 -3.54 7.03
C GLU A 227 3.35 -2.27 6.43
N LEU A 228 3.24 -2.14 5.11
CA LEU A 228 3.72 -1.03 4.32
C LEU A 228 2.62 0.03 4.19
N ASP A 229 2.90 1.08 3.41
CA ASP A 229 1.97 2.18 3.17
C ASP A 229 0.70 1.75 2.42
N THR A 230 -0.27 2.68 2.32
CA THR A 230 -1.37 2.52 1.36
C THR A 230 -0.85 2.55 -0.07
N LEU A 231 -1.64 2.04 -1.03
CA LEU A 231 -1.26 2.11 -2.45
C LEU A 231 -1.04 3.54 -2.93
N VAL A 232 -1.81 4.52 -2.43
CA VAL A 232 -1.65 5.94 -2.74
C VAL A 232 -0.29 6.42 -2.26
N THR A 233 -0.01 6.30 -0.97
CA THR A 233 1.24 6.77 -0.36
C THR A 233 2.45 6.13 -1.03
N TYR A 234 2.38 4.84 -1.35
CA TYR A 234 3.44 4.15 -2.07
C TYR A 234 3.70 4.77 -3.45
N LEU A 235 2.67 5.02 -4.26
CA LEU A 235 2.84 5.62 -5.58
C LEU A 235 3.25 7.09 -5.53
N GLU A 236 2.76 7.86 -4.57
CA GLU A 236 3.18 9.25 -4.34
C GLU A 236 4.66 9.32 -4.01
N GLU A 237 5.14 8.48 -3.09
CA GLU A 237 6.55 8.41 -2.78
C GLU A 237 7.40 7.99 -3.98
N VAL A 238 6.91 7.06 -4.82
CA VAL A 238 7.61 6.70 -6.07
C VAL A 238 7.69 7.89 -7.00
N ALA A 239 6.61 8.65 -7.18
CA ALA A 239 6.60 9.86 -7.99
C ALA A 239 7.60 10.89 -7.44
N ASP A 240 7.59 11.12 -6.12
CA ASP A 240 8.49 12.06 -5.45
C ASP A 240 9.96 11.63 -5.57
N MET A 241 10.27 10.34 -5.46
CA MET A 241 11.63 9.82 -5.66
C MET A 241 12.11 10.03 -7.09
N LEU A 242 11.23 9.90 -8.09
CA LEU A 242 11.59 10.15 -9.49
C LEU A 242 11.80 11.64 -9.78
N GLU A 243 10.94 12.51 -9.24
CA GLU A 243 10.99 13.96 -9.48
C GLU A 243 12.06 14.67 -8.64
N ALA A 244 12.38 14.16 -7.46
CA ALA A 244 13.37 14.71 -6.52
C ALA A 244 14.32 13.60 -6.00
N PRO A 245 15.15 13.02 -6.87
CA PRO A 245 15.98 11.84 -6.54
C PRO A 245 16.98 12.06 -5.40
N ASP A 246 17.43 13.30 -5.18
CA ASP A 246 18.33 13.65 -4.07
C ASP A 246 17.67 13.50 -2.68
N LEU A 247 16.33 13.54 -2.63
CA LEU A 247 15.54 13.37 -1.42
C LEU A 247 15.02 11.94 -1.23
N ALA A 248 15.36 11.03 -2.15
CA ALA A 248 14.85 9.67 -2.12
C ALA A 248 15.35 8.89 -0.89
N VAL A 249 14.41 8.41 -0.08
CA VAL A 249 14.69 7.75 1.20
C VAL A 249 14.78 6.23 1.08
N ARG A 250 14.04 5.63 0.13
CA ARG A 250 13.92 4.17 -0.01
C ARG A 250 14.91 3.58 -1.00
N ASP A 251 14.92 4.12 -2.21
CA ASP A 251 15.75 3.63 -3.30
C ASP A 251 16.09 4.80 -4.22
N LYS A 252 17.24 4.72 -4.90
CA LYS A 252 17.70 5.80 -5.77
C LYS A 252 17.40 5.46 -7.22
N PRO A 253 16.66 6.30 -7.95
CA PRO A 253 16.48 6.11 -9.37
C PRO A 253 17.75 6.51 -10.12
N GLY A 254 18.02 5.79 -11.19
CA GLY A 254 19.03 6.13 -12.17
C GLY A 254 18.73 5.47 -13.50
N LEU A 255 19.62 5.65 -14.46
CA LEU A 255 19.43 5.19 -15.82
C LEU A 255 20.56 4.26 -16.26
N ILE A 256 20.18 3.24 -17.02
CA ILE A 256 21.10 2.48 -17.88
C ILE A 256 20.59 2.65 -19.31
N GLY A 257 21.22 3.56 -20.07
CA GLY A 257 20.67 4.02 -21.35
C GLY A 257 19.30 4.67 -21.15
N ASP A 258 18.29 4.20 -21.89
CA ASP A 258 16.91 4.73 -21.85
C ASP A 258 16.01 4.00 -20.83
N THR A 259 16.60 3.23 -19.91
CA THR A 259 15.89 2.37 -18.97
C THR A 259 16.08 2.87 -17.54
N LEU A 260 14.97 3.06 -16.81
CA LEU A 260 14.96 3.29 -15.38
C LEU A 260 15.49 2.05 -14.66
N VAL A 261 16.45 2.27 -13.76
CA VAL A 261 17.00 1.25 -12.88
C VAL A 261 17.15 1.82 -11.48
N TRP A 262 16.61 1.11 -10.51
CA TRP A 262 16.69 1.46 -9.09
C TRP A 262 17.93 0.82 -8.46
N GLY A 263 18.65 1.62 -7.64
CA GLY A 263 20.00 1.33 -7.17
C GLY A 263 20.13 0.16 -6.18
N SER A 264 19.08 -0.18 -5.44
CA SER A 264 19.14 -1.21 -4.37
C SER A 264 19.42 -2.64 -4.85
N MET A 265 19.23 -2.91 -6.15
CA MET A 265 19.35 -4.26 -6.75
C MET A 265 20.28 -4.26 -7.97
N LEU A 266 21.31 -3.42 -7.95
CA LEU A 266 22.38 -3.45 -8.96
C LEU A 266 23.37 -4.57 -8.65
N ASP A 267 23.79 -5.30 -9.68
CA ASP A 267 25.03 -6.08 -9.61
C ASP A 267 26.24 -5.22 -9.99
N THR A 268 27.44 -5.71 -9.69
CA THR A 268 28.71 -4.98 -9.91
C THR A 268 28.91 -4.57 -11.37
N GLN A 269 28.38 -5.33 -12.33
CA GLN A 269 28.50 -4.99 -13.75
C GLN A 269 27.56 -3.85 -14.14
N GLN A 270 26.40 -3.77 -13.48
CA GLN A 270 25.42 -2.70 -13.68
C GLN A 270 25.83 -1.40 -13.00
N GLU A 271 26.47 -1.46 -11.83
CA GLU A 271 27.00 -0.27 -11.14
C GLU A 271 27.94 0.54 -12.03
N GLU A 272 28.71 -0.10 -12.92
CA GLU A 272 29.62 0.58 -13.85
C GLU A 272 28.88 1.39 -14.94
N HIS A 273 27.66 1.00 -15.28
CA HIS A 273 26.87 1.61 -16.36
C HIS A 273 25.70 2.45 -15.84
N TRP A 274 25.39 2.33 -14.56
CA TRP A 274 24.29 3.02 -13.91
C TRP A 274 24.66 4.48 -13.63
N GLN A 275 23.84 5.38 -14.15
CA GLN A 275 23.98 6.81 -13.92
C GLN A 275 22.87 7.26 -12.97
N PRO A 276 23.20 7.74 -11.75
CA PRO A 276 22.21 8.33 -10.87
C PRO A 276 21.47 9.45 -11.60
N PHE A 277 20.15 9.48 -11.48
CA PHE A 277 19.38 10.61 -12.00
C PHE A 277 19.48 11.75 -10.99
N THR A 278 19.83 12.97 -11.43
CA THR A 278 20.09 14.11 -10.54
C THR A 278 19.12 15.30 -10.71
N GLY A 279 18.08 15.14 -11.53
CA GLY A 279 17.13 16.23 -11.85
C GLY A 279 17.66 17.22 -12.89
#